data_AF-K0SF85-F1
#
_entry.id   AF-K0SF85-F1
#
_cell.length_a   1.000
_cell.length_b   1.000
_cell.length_c   1.000
_cell.angle_alpha   90.00
_cell.angle_beta   90.00
_cell.angle_gamma   90.00
#
_symmetry.space_group_name_H-M   'P 1'
#
loop_
_entity.id
_entity.type
_entity.pdbx_description
1 polymer ?
#
loop_
_entity_poly.entity_id
_entity_poly.type
_entity_poly.pdbx_seq_one_letter_code
_entity_poly.pdbx_strand_id
1 'polypeptide(L)'
;IFMMSCVPVADDGDTCANCGKQGSDTVKLKNCTACRLVKYCGVDCQRAHRKQHKKACKQRAAELRDEQLYSQGHERPEGDFCPICTLPIPLLMGEHSVFEMCCMKRICNGCNFAAQARGMCDCPFCRAPLPDNDADLLAMLHARVKKKDPEAIYHLGTKYCHGELGLQKDMQKAVELFTEASELGSINALYNLGIAYHLGEGVQQDKDRGLHFLTKAAMQGHFESRYNLGCNEEEKGNYDRAVRHWMITAKMGDKDSIEEIKRAFMKGLATKEQYAEALRGYQDAAEEMKSHDRENAKRLRYYKKAMIDSESMKSLERDYLG
;
A
#
# COMPACT_ATOMS: atom_id res chain seq x y z
N ILE A 1 -11.79 38.74 -5.53
CA ILE A 1 -10.52 38.74 -6.28
C ILE A 1 -9.50 39.48 -5.45
N PHE A 2 -8.89 38.81 -4.46
CA PHE A 2 -7.75 39.35 -3.73
C PHE A 2 -6.51 38.75 -4.38
N MET A 3 -5.88 39.53 -5.26
CA MET A 3 -4.61 39.18 -5.90
C MET A 3 -3.54 39.20 -4.80
N MET A 4 -3.11 38.01 -4.34
CA MET A 4 -1.85 37.87 -3.61
C MET A 4 -0.75 38.32 -4.56
N SER A 5 -0.22 39.50 -4.30
CA SER A 5 1.00 39.98 -4.94
C SER A 5 2.15 39.12 -4.43
N CYS A 6 2.54 38.11 -5.22
CA CYS A 6 3.78 37.39 -5.03
C CYS A 6 4.93 38.36 -5.32
N VAL A 7 5.47 38.97 -4.26
CA VAL A 7 6.78 39.60 -4.33
C VAL A 7 7.78 38.46 -4.60
N PRO A 8 8.55 38.50 -5.71
CA PRO A 8 9.62 37.55 -5.91
C PRO A 8 10.67 37.80 -4.81
N VAL A 9 10.87 36.81 -3.94
CA VAL A 9 11.99 36.80 -3.01
C VAL A 9 13.25 36.79 -3.87
N ALA A 10 14.09 37.82 -3.70
CA ALA A 10 15.36 37.96 -4.39
C ALA A 10 16.20 36.69 -4.24
N ASP A 11 16.81 36.28 -5.35
CA ASP A 11 17.84 35.25 -5.40
C ASP A 11 19.12 35.75 -4.70
N ASP A 12 19.12 35.75 -3.37
CA ASP A 12 20.31 35.98 -2.53
C ASP A 12 21.16 34.70 -2.39
N GLY A 13 20.99 33.76 -3.33
CA GLY A 13 21.13 32.31 -3.13
C GLY A 13 22.54 31.74 -3.14
N ASP A 14 23.61 32.53 -3.19
CA ASP A 14 24.98 32.02 -3.33
C ASP A 14 25.94 32.59 -2.28
N THR A 15 25.50 32.67 -1.02
CA THR A 15 26.37 32.97 0.11
C THR A 15 26.36 31.89 1.19
N CYS A 16 27.49 31.73 1.87
CA CYS A 16 27.58 30.85 3.02
C CYS A 16 26.79 31.46 4.19
N ALA A 17 25.81 30.74 4.71
CA ALA A 17 24.95 31.20 5.80
C ALA A 17 25.66 31.47 7.13
N ASN A 18 26.94 31.08 7.29
CA ASN A 18 27.73 31.39 8.47
C ASN A 18 28.69 32.56 8.28
N CYS A 19 29.55 32.49 7.25
CA CYS A 19 30.64 33.44 7.07
C CYS A 19 30.40 34.47 5.94
N GLY A 20 29.25 34.40 5.27
CA GLY A 20 28.90 35.30 4.17
C GLY A 20 29.71 35.11 2.87
N LYS A 21 30.65 34.16 2.81
CA LYS A 21 31.44 33.88 1.60
C LYS A 21 30.54 33.59 0.41
N GLN A 22 30.74 34.31 -0.69
CA GLN A 22 30.06 34.05 -1.95
C GLN A 22 30.54 32.75 -2.59
N GLY A 23 29.63 32.06 -3.27
CA GLY A 23 29.94 30.95 -4.14
C GLY A 23 30.78 31.43 -5.32
N SER A 24 31.76 30.63 -5.71
CA SER A 24 32.61 30.88 -6.88
C SER A 24 33.12 29.56 -7.44
N ASP A 25 33.80 29.60 -8.59
CA ASP A 25 34.44 28.41 -9.18
C ASP A 25 35.42 27.74 -8.21
N THR A 26 35.98 28.51 -7.27
CA THR A 26 36.90 28.02 -6.23
C THR A 26 36.19 27.66 -4.91
N VAL A 27 35.04 28.29 -4.60
CA VAL A 27 34.27 28.06 -3.36
C VAL A 27 32.92 27.44 -3.68
N LYS A 28 32.85 26.11 -3.61
CA LYS A 28 31.60 25.37 -3.81
C LYS A 28 30.76 25.35 -2.53
N LEU A 29 29.63 26.05 -2.56
CA LEU A 29 28.64 26.02 -1.50
C LEU A 29 27.78 24.76 -1.57
N LYS A 30 27.52 24.13 -0.42
CA LYS A 30 26.66 22.93 -0.31
C LYS A 30 25.43 23.22 0.51
N ASN A 31 24.26 22.80 0.02
CA ASN A 31 23.01 22.87 0.76
C ASN A 31 23.11 22.08 2.08
N CYS A 32 22.47 22.60 3.12
CA CYS A 32 22.19 21.82 4.32
C CYS A 32 21.42 20.56 3.93
N THR A 33 21.99 19.39 4.22
CA THR A 33 21.40 18.10 3.84
C THR A 33 20.05 17.82 4.50
N ALA A 34 19.78 18.45 5.64
CA ALA A 34 18.54 18.26 6.39
C ALA A 34 17.38 19.14 5.88
N CYS A 35 17.62 20.42 5.61
CA CYS A 35 16.54 21.38 5.31
C CYS A 35 16.61 22.02 3.93
N ARG A 36 17.77 21.97 3.25
CA ARG A 36 18.02 22.62 1.96
C ARG A 36 17.79 24.14 1.90
N LEU A 37 17.50 24.82 3.04
CA LEU A 37 17.24 26.26 3.10
C LEU A 37 18.50 27.13 2.97
N VAL A 38 19.63 26.59 3.44
CA VAL A 38 20.87 27.35 3.61
C VAL A 38 22.04 26.59 3.03
N LYS A 39 23.03 27.32 2.55
CA LYS A 39 24.27 26.76 1.99
C LYS A 39 25.48 27.04 2.88
N TYR A 40 26.47 26.14 2.82
CA TYR A 40 27.73 26.25 3.57
C TYR A 40 28.94 26.02 2.67
N CYS A 41 30.00 26.81 2.86
CA CYS A 41 31.29 26.60 2.18
C CYS A 41 32.13 25.47 2.79
N GLY A 42 31.70 24.90 3.92
CA GLY A 42 32.42 23.84 4.63
C GLY A 42 31.72 23.40 5.90
N VAL A 43 32.18 22.27 6.45
CA VAL A 43 31.59 21.62 7.64
C VAL A 43 31.71 22.52 8.88
N ASP A 44 32.78 23.31 9.00
CA ASP A 44 32.97 24.20 10.14
C ASP A 44 31.94 25.33 10.17
N CYS A 45 31.65 25.92 9.01
CA CYS A 45 30.59 26.91 8.86
C CYS A 45 29.22 26.32 9.18
N GLN A 46 28.95 25.09 8.75
CA GLN A 46 27.72 24.39 9.11
C GLN A 46 27.61 24.16 10.62
N ARG A 47 28.70 23.74 11.29
CA ARG A 47 28.73 23.51 12.74
C ARG A 47 28.54 24.80 13.53
N ALA A 48 29.19 25.89 13.13
CA ALA A 48 29.08 27.20 13.77
C ALA A 48 27.64 27.75 13.69
N HIS A 49 27.02 27.70 12.51
CA HIS A 49 25.67 28.21 12.30
C HIS A 49 24.56 27.29 12.85
N ARG A 50 24.89 26.03 13.18
CA ARG A 50 23.91 25.01 13.62
C ARG A 50 23.03 25.52 14.77
N LYS A 51 23.58 26.22 15.76
CA LYS A 51 22.81 26.68 16.93
C LYS A 51 21.73 27.71 16.55
N GLN A 52 22.05 28.62 15.63
CA GLN A 52 21.14 29.67 15.16
C GLN A 52 20.04 29.09 14.26
N HIS A 53 20.39 28.10 13.43
CA HIS A 53 19.48 27.54 12.43
C HIS A 53 18.69 26.30 12.90
N LYS A 54 19.03 25.70 14.06
CA LYS A 54 18.51 24.40 14.49
C LYS A 54 16.98 24.29 14.42
N LYS A 55 16.25 25.31 14.89
CA LYS A 55 14.78 25.29 14.93
C LYS A 55 14.18 25.30 13.53
N ALA A 56 14.56 26.28 12.70
CA ALA A 56 14.12 26.38 11.32
C ALA A 56 14.53 25.16 10.48
N CYS A 57 15.74 24.64 10.70
CA CYS A 57 16.25 23.43 10.05
C CYS A 57 15.36 22.21 10.34
N LYS A 58 15.02 21.98 11.61
CA LYS A 58 14.18 20.86 12.02
C LYS A 58 12.77 20.96 11.43
N GLN A 59 12.20 22.17 11.45
CA GLN A 59 10.89 22.43 10.89
C GLN A 59 10.87 22.12 9.39
N ARG A 60 11.78 22.72 8.62
CA ARG A 60 11.84 22.46 7.18
C ARG A 60 12.17 21.01 6.85
N ALA A 61 13.02 20.36 7.64
CA ALA A 61 13.28 18.93 7.46
C ALA A 61 12.02 18.08 7.67
N ALA A 62 11.12 18.48 8.57
CA ALA A 62 9.82 17.82 8.74
C ALA A 62 8.89 18.10 7.56
N GLU A 63 8.82 19.35 7.09
CA GLU A 63 8.04 19.72 5.89
C GLU A 63 8.50 18.93 4.66
N LEU A 64 9.81 18.81 4.43
CA LEU A 64 10.35 18.01 3.33
C LEU A 64 9.98 16.52 3.42
N ARG A 65 9.90 15.96 4.64
CA ARG A 65 9.44 14.58 4.84
C ARG A 65 7.95 14.44 4.53
N ASP A 66 7.13 15.38 4.97
CA ASP A 66 5.71 15.40 4.67
C ASP A 66 5.46 15.61 3.17
N GLU A 67 6.18 16.53 2.52
CA GLU A 67 6.14 16.73 1.07
C GLU A 67 6.44 15.41 0.34
N GLN A 68 7.51 14.70 0.73
CA GLN A 68 7.86 13.42 0.13
C GLN A 68 6.79 12.33 0.37
N LEU A 69 6.25 12.23 1.59
CA LEU A 69 5.26 11.22 1.97
C LEU A 69 3.92 11.42 1.24
N TYR A 70 3.45 12.66 1.17
CA TYR A 70 2.17 12.98 0.55
C TYR A 70 2.25 13.20 -0.96
N SER A 71 3.45 13.32 -1.56
CA SER A 71 3.59 13.41 -3.03
C SER A 71 3.71 12.05 -3.73
N GLN A 72 3.87 10.94 -2.98
CA GLN A 72 4.10 9.61 -3.54
C GLN A 72 2.95 8.67 -3.19
N GLY A 73 2.85 7.53 -3.90
CA GLY A 73 1.90 6.46 -3.61
C GLY A 73 0.44 6.87 -3.77
N HIS A 74 0.15 7.62 -4.84
CA HIS A 74 -1.21 7.98 -5.27
C HIS A 74 -1.81 6.97 -6.25
N GLU A 75 -0.95 6.22 -6.93
CA GLU A 75 -1.34 5.21 -7.91
C GLU A 75 -1.25 3.81 -7.29
N ARG A 76 -2.09 2.90 -7.78
CA ARG A 76 -2.08 1.50 -7.38
C ARG A 76 -0.91 0.76 -8.07
N PRO A 77 -0.24 -0.17 -7.39
CA PRO A 77 0.86 -0.93 -7.98
C PRO A 77 0.37 -1.84 -9.11
N GLU A 78 1.25 -2.22 -10.05
CA GLU A 78 0.88 -3.07 -11.21
C GLU A 78 0.19 -4.39 -10.80
N GLY A 79 0.62 -4.98 -9.67
CA GLY A 79 0.05 -6.22 -9.12
C GLY A 79 -1.43 -6.14 -8.72
N ASP A 80 -1.98 -4.93 -8.64
CA ASP A 80 -3.39 -4.67 -8.32
C ASP A 80 -4.32 -4.76 -9.53
N PHE A 81 -3.77 -4.86 -10.74
CA PHE A 81 -4.52 -4.93 -11.98
C PHE A 81 -4.66 -6.37 -12.44
N CYS A 82 -5.87 -6.73 -12.88
CA CYS A 82 -6.08 -8.05 -13.46
C CYS A 82 -5.36 -8.09 -14.82
N PRO A 83 -4.44 -9.05 -15.07
CA PRO A 83 -3.66 -9.04 -16.30
C PRO A 83 -4.49 -9.46 -17.54
N ILE A 84 -5.72 -9.94 -17.35
CA ILE A 84 -6.60 -10.37 -18.44
C ILE A 84 -7.48 -9.23 -18.93
N CYS A 85 -8.18 -8.53 -18.01
CA CYS A 85 -9.04 -7.41 -18.37
C CYS A 85 -8.36 -6.05 -18.21
N THR A 86 -7.13 -6.00 -17.72
CA THR A 86 -6.32 -4.81 -17.43
C THR A 86 -6.96 -3.78 -16.49
N LEU A 87 -8.11 -4.11 -15.89
CA LEU A 87 -8.81 -3.25 -14.95
C LEU A 87 -8.29 -3.44 -13.52
N PRO A 88 -8.24 -2.37 -12.72
CA PRO A 88 -7.95 -2.47 -11.30
C PRO A 88 -8.95 -3.44 -10.64
N ILE A 89 -8.45 -4.32 -9.79
CA ILE A 89 -9.30 -5.25 -9.05
C ILE A 89 -9.81 -4.52 -7.79
N PRO A 90 -11.08 -4.67 -7.39
CA PRO A 90 -11.56 -4.06 -6.15
C PRO A 90 -10.68 -4.37 -4.93
N LEU A 91 -10.44 -3.35 -4.08
CA LEU A 91 -9.67 -3.47 -2.83
C LEU A 91 -10.28 -4.53 -1.91
N LEU A 92 -9.51 -4.99 -0.92
CA LEU A 92 -9.69 -6.31 -0.31
C LEU A 92 -9.57 -7.41 -1.38
N MET A 93 -8.46 -7.33 -2.10
CA MET A 93 -8.17 -8.07 -3.32
C MET A 93 -8.38 -9.58 -3.20
N GLY A 94 -8.14 -10.16 -2.02
CA GLY A 94 -8.37 -11.57 -1.74
C GLY A 94 -9.84 -12.01 -1.92
N GLU A 95 -10.81 -11.12 -1.73
CA GLU A 95 -12.23 -11.42 -1.93
C GLU A 95 -12.67 -11.33 -3.40
N HIS A 96 -11.87 -10.65 -4.22
CA HIS A 96 -12.21 -10.27 -5.59
C HIS A 96 -11.30 -10.90 -6.64
N SER A 97 -10.33 -11.71 -6.22
CA SER A 97 -9.37 -12.35 -7.09
C SER A 97 -8.89 -13.70 -6.57
N VAL A 98 -8.29 -14.46 -7.48
CA VAL A 98 -7.45 -15.62 -7.17
C VAL A 98 -5.99 -15.26 -7.46
N PHE A 99 -5.07 -15.79 -6.67
CA PHE A 99 -3.64 -15.62 -6.90
C PHE A 99 -3.05 -16.89 -7.48
N GLU A 100 -2.39 -16.75 -8.63
CA GLU A 100 -1.86 -17.87 -9.40
C GLU A 100 -0.38 -18.10 -9.11
N MET A 101 -0.08 -19.18 -8.38
CA MET A 101 1.29 -19.54 -7.99
C MET A 101 2.20 -19.83 -9.19
N CYS A 102 1.62 -20.28 -10.30
CA CYS A 102 2.36 -20.61 -11.50
C CYS A 102 2.94 -19.39 -12.21
N CYS A 103 2.35 -18.19 -12.06
CA CYS A 103 2.78 -16.96 -12.73
C CYS A 103 2.98 -15.76 -11.81
N MET A 104 2.72 -15.89 -10.50
CA MET A 104 2.68 -14.79 -9.53
C MET A 104 1.73 -13.66 -9.95
N LYS A 105 0.63 -14.00 -10.65
CA LYS A 105 -0.35 -13.03 -11.10
C LYS A 105 -1.67 -13.19 -10.35
N ARG A 106 -2.31 -12.07 -10.10
CA ARG A 106 -3.61 -11.99 -9.46
C ARG A 106 -4.69 -11.80 -10.52
N ILE A 107 -5.61 -12.75 -10.62
CA ILE A 107 -6.66 -12.76 -11.64
C ILE A 107 -7.97 -12.46 -10.96
N CYS A 108 -8.70 -11.44 -11.44
CA CYS A 108 -10.00 -11.11 -10.86
C CYS A 108 -10.99 -12.26 -11.04
N ASN A 109 -11.90 -12.42 -10.07
CA ASN A 109 -12.87 -13.52 -10.05
C ASN A 109 -13.75 -13.55 -11.31
N GLY A 110 -14.01 -12.38 -11.93
CA GLY A 110 -14.72 -12.30 -13.21
C GLY A 110 -13.99 -13.02 -14.34
N CYS A 111 -12.73 -12.65 -14.59
CA CYS A 111 -11.92 -13.28 -15.64
C CYS A 111 -11.65 -14.76 -15.36
N ASN A 112 -11.37 -15.12 -14.10
CA ASN A 112 -11.18 -16.52 -13.71
C ASN A 112 -12.45 -17.34 -14.00
N PHE A 113 -13.61 -16.85 -13.58
CA PHE A 113 -14.89 -17.51 -13.83
C PHE A 113 -15.20 -17.62 -15.33
N ALA A 114 -14.96 -16.55 -16.09
CA ALA A 114 -15.17 -16.54 -17.54
C ALA A 114 -14.24 -17.53 -18.27
N ALA A 115 -13.04 -17.80 -17.75
CA ALA A 115 -12.15 -18.83 -18.28
C ALA A 115 -12.70 -20.24 -17.98
N GLN A 116 -13.11 -20.49 -16.73
CA GLN A 116 -13.71 -21.77 -16.31
C GLN A 116 -14.98 -22.10 -17.09
N ALA A 117 -15.84 -21.12 -17.36
CA ALA A 117 -17.05 -21.29 -18.17
C ALA A 117 -16.78 -21.74 -19.60
N ARG A 118 -15.55 -21.54 -20.11
CA ARG A 118 -15.09 -22.02 -21.42
C ARG A 118 -14.36 -23.37 -21.34
N GLY A 119 -14.43 -24.06 -20.19
CA GLY A 119 -13.78 -25.35 -19.96
C GLY A 119 -12.28 -25.26 -19.67
N MET A 120 -11.77 -24.08 -19.29
CA MET A 120 -10.37 -23.91 -18.91
C MET A 120 -10.19 -24.16 -17.41
N CYS A 121 -9.48 -25.24 -17.09
CA CYS A 121 -9.13 -25.60 -15.70
C CYS A 121 -7.68 -25.26 -15.34
N ASP A 122 -6.85 -24.91 -16.33
CA ASP A 122 -5.49 -24.40 -16.13
C ASP A 122 -5.49 -22.92 -15.72
N CYS A 123 -4.32 -22.39 -15.35
CA CYS A 123 -4.16 -20.98 -15.06
C CYS A 123 -4.68 -20.10 -16.22
N PRO A 124 -5.67 -19.20 -15.98
CA PRO A 124 -6.25 -18.40 -17.05
C PRO A 124 -5.27 -17.44 -17.75
N PHE A 125 -4.17 -17.10 -17.07
CA PHE A 125 -3.15 -16.20 -17.62
C PHE A 125 -2.05 -16.95 -18.38
N CYS A 126 -1.33 -17.86 -17.72
CA CYS A 126 -0.15 -18.51 -18.32
C CYS A 126 -0.41 -19.92 -18.87
N ARG A 127 -1.62 -20.47 -18.71
CA ARG A 127 -2.04 -21.81 -19.15
C ARG A 127 -1.26 -22.97 -18.53
N ALA A 128 -0.47 -22.71 -17.49
CA ALA A 128 0.15 -23.78 -16.72
C ALA A 128 -0.93 -24.59 -15.99
N PRO A 129 -0.80 -25.93 -15.95
CA PRO A 129 -1.65 -26.77 -15.12
C PRO A 129 -1.61 -26.33 -13.66
N LEU A 130 -2.77 -26.32 -13.01
CA LEU A 130 -2.88 -26.03 -11.59
C LEU A 130 -2.60 -27.32 -10.81
N PRO A 131 -1.61 -27.33 -9.88
CA PRO A 131 -1.37 -28.52 -9.08
C PRO A 131 -2.56 -28.80 -8.15
N ASP A 132 -2.84 -30.08 -7.93
CA ASP A 132 -3.95 -30.56 -7.09
C ASP A 132 -3.52 -30.86 -5.64
N ASN A 133 -2.22 -30.72 -5.34
CA ASN A 133 -1.65 -31.02 -4.04
C ASN A 133 -0.62 -29.96 -3.59
N ASP A 134 -0.46 -29.89 -2.27
CA ASP A 134 0.41 -28.91 -1.60
C ASP A 134 1.89 -29.07 -1.96
N ALA A 135 2.36 -30.30 -2.18
CA ALA A 135 3.77 -30.58 -2.46
C ALA A 135 4.19 -30.00 -3.82
N ASP A 136 3.36 -30.16 -4.83
CA ASP A 136 3.61 -29.60 -6.17
C ASP A 136 3.47 -28.08 -6.19
N LEU A 137 2.50 -27.52 -5.45
CA LEU A 137 2.39 -26.07 -5.25
C LEU A 137 3.65 -25.49 -4.58
N LEU A 138 4.16 -26.16 -3.55
CA LEU A 138 5.37 -25.75 -2.85
C LEU A 138 6.61 -25.87 -3.75
N ALA A 139 6.73 -26.95 -4.54
CA ALA A 139 7.80 -27.12 -5.51
C ALA A 139 7.80 -26.00 -6.57
N MET A 140 6.61 -25.66 -7.08
CA MET A 140 6.42 -24.55 -8.02
C MET A 140 6.81 -23.20 -7.41
N LEU A 141 6.42 -22.94 -6.16
CA LEU A 141 6.81 -21.75 -5.42
C LEU A 141 8.34 -21.67 -5.23
N HIS A 142 8.97 -22.76 -4.79
CA HIS A 142 10.42 -22.82 -4.64
C HIS A 142 11.17 -22.61 -5.96
N ALA A 143 10.63 -23.06 -7.09
CA ALA A 143 11.25 -22.82 -8.40
C ALA A 143 11.31 -21.31 -8.74
N ARG A 144 10.33 -20.52 -8.30
CA ARG A 144 10.32 -19.06 -8.45
C ARG A 144 11.20 -18.35 -7.43
N VAL A 145 11.19 -18.81 -6.19
CA VAL A 145 12.11 -18.33 -5.14
C VAL A 145 13.57 -18.50 -5.56
N LYS A 146 13.95 -19.64 -6.16
CA LYS A 146 15.30 -19.85 -6.72
C LYS A 146 15.68 -18.83 -7.79
N LYS A 147 14.70 -18.25 -8.49
CA LYS A 147 14.89 -17.19 -9.49
C LYS A 147 14.86 -15.77 -8.89
N LYS A 148 14.78 -15.65 -7.56
CA LYS A 148 14.68 -14.39 -6.82
C LYS A 148 13.46 -13.55 -7.22
N ASP A 149 12.34 -14.21 -7.52
CA ASP A 149 11.07 -13.54 -7.75
C ASP A 149 10.56 -12.96 -6.40
N PRO A 150 10.47 -11.62 -6.25
CA PRO A 150 10.15 -10.99 -4.97
C PRO A 150 8.77 -11.38 -4.44
N GLU A 151 7.76 -11.50 -5.31
CA GLU A 151 6.42 -11.90 -4.90
C GLU A 151 6.40 -13.38 -4.50
N ALA A 152 7.17 -14.24 -5.17
CA ALA A 152 7.29 -15.64 -4.77
C ALA A 152 7.95 -15.79 -3.38
N ILE A 153 9.01 -15.01 -3.10
CA ILE A 153 9.67 -15.01 -1.79
C ILE A 153 8.70 -14.51 -0.71
N TYR A 154 7.97 -13.42 -0.99
CA TYR A 154 6.90 -12.92 -0.14
C TYR A 154 5.84 -14.01 0.14
N HIS A 155 5.34 -14.66 -0.89
CA HIS A 155 4.34 -15.71 -0.74
C HIS A 155 4.86 -16.92 0.03
N LEU A 156 6.12 -17.32 -0.13
CA LEU A 156 6.72 -18.35 0.71
C LEU A 156 6.74 -17.92 2.18
N GLY A 157 7.08 -16.64 2.46
CA GLY A 157 6.99 -16.07 3.80
C GLY A 157 5.59 -16.16 4.39
N THR A 158 4.54 -15.87 3.61
CA THR A 158 3.16 -16.00 4.11
C THR A 158 2.76 -17.46 4.38
N LYS A 159 3.25 -18.42 3.59
CA LYS A 159 3.03 -19.86 3.87
C LYS A 159 3.68 -20.31 5.16
N TYR A 160 4.90 -19.85 5.47
CA TYR A 160 5.52 -20.08 6.78
C TYR A 160 4.77 -19.38 7.92
N CYS A 161 4.26 -18.17 7.72
CA CYS A 161 3.49 -17.44 8.72
C CYS A 161 2.24 -18.23 9.18
N HIS A 162 1.55 -18.91 8.25
CA HIS A 162 0.32 -19.63 8.54
C HIS A 162 0.49 -21.14 8.73
N GLY A 163 1.64 -21.72 8.35
CA GLY A 163 1.83 -23.18 8.35
C GLY A 163 1.03 -23.88 7.24
N GLU A 164 1.05 -23.31 6.05
CA GLU A 164 0.33 -23.83 4.87
C GLU A 164 1.28 -24.63 3.95
N LEU A 165 0.72 -25.40 3.00
CA LEU A 165 1.48 -26.24 2.06
C LEU A 165 2.36 -27.31 2.74
N GLY A 166 1.90 -27.85 3.87
CA GLY A 166 2.66 -28.81 4.67
C GLY A 166 3.85 -28.21 5.45
N LEU A 167 4.00 -26.88 5.46
CA LEU A 167 5.02 -26.20 6.25
C LEU A 167 4.58 -26.06 7.71
N GLN A 168 5.53 -26.13 8.64
CA GLN A 168 5.29 -25.74 10.03
C GLN A 168 5.22 -24.22 10.14
N LYS A 169 4.35 -23.72 11.02
CA LYS A 169 4.27 -22.28 11.28
C LYS A 169 5.59 -21.78 11.86
N ASP A 170 6.19 -20.80 11.18
CA ASP A 170 7.45 -20.18 11.59
C ASP A 170 7.46 -18.69 11.18
N MET A 171 7.13 -17.83 12.16
CA MET A 171 7.05 -16.40 11.93
C MET A 171 8.43 -15.75 11.82
N GLN A 172 9.46 -16.30 12.47
CA GLN A 172 10.82 -15.78 12.34
C GLN A 172 11.33 -16.01 10.91
N LYS A 173 11.06 -17.21 10.35
CA LYS A 173 11.37 -17.50 8.96
C LYS A 173 10.58 -16.64 7.98
N ALA A 174 9.31 -16.38 8.28
CA ALA A 174 8.48 -15.47 7.49
C ALA A 174 9.10 -14.06 7.42
N VAL A 175 9.55 -13.50 8.55
CA VAL A 175 10.21 -12.17 8.59
C VAL A 175 11.52 -12.17 7.78
N GLU A 176 12.34 -13.22 7.85
CA GLU A 176 13.54 -13.32 7.00
C GLU A 176 13.18 -13.21 5.51
N LEU A 177 12.18 -13.98 5.07
CA LEU A 177 11.71 -13.99 3.69
C LEU A 177 11.06 -12.65 3.29
N PHE A 178 10.27 -12.03 4.17
CA PHE A 178 9.73 -10.70 3.91
C PHE A 178 10.84 -9.65 3.80
N THR A 179 11.90 -9.76 4.60
CA THR A 179 13.07 -8.88 4.48
C THR A 179 13.70 -9.02 3.10
N GLU A 180 14.02 -10.24 2.68
CA GLU A 180 14.59 -10.53 1.35
C GLU A 180 13.67 -10.03 0.21
N ALA A 181 12.37 -10.35 0.27
CA ALA A 181 11.40 -9.92 -0.73
C ALA A 181 11.29 -8.39 -0.81
N SER A 182 11.34 -7.70 0.34
CA SER A 182 11.26 -6.24 0.39
C SER A 182 12.49 -5.55 -0.22
N GLU A 183 13.69 -6.13 -0.04
CA GLU A 183 14.93 -5.65 -0.66
C GLU A 183 14.92 -5.84 -2.18
N LEU A 184 14.19 -6.86 -2.65
CA LEU A 184 13.94 -7.13 -4.07
C LEU A 184 12.72 -6.37 -4.63
N GLY A 185 12.05 -5.54 -3.82
CA GLY A 185 11.00 -4.63 -4.27
C GLY A 185 9.55 -5.10 -4.03
N SER A 186 9.32 -6.16 -3.25
CA SER A 186 7.95 -6.55 -2.87
C SER A 186 7.33 -5.54 -1.91
N ILE A 187 6.27 -4.89 -2.36
CA ILE A 187 5.50 -3.91 -1.58
C ILE A 187 4.72 -4.61 -0.46
N ASN A 188 4.13 -5.78 -0.74
CA ASN A 188 3.41 -6.58 0.26
C ASN A 188 4.33 -7.05 1.38
N ALA A 189 5.59 -7.38 1.06
CA ALA A 189 6.59 -7.73 2.06
C ALA A 189 6.93 -6.54 2.98
N LEU A 190 7.05 -5.32 2.44
CA LEU A 190 7.22 -4.11 3.26
C LEU A 190 6.05 -3.93 4.23
N TYR A 191 4.81 -4.13 3.77
CA TYR A 191 3.64 -4.07 4.64
C TYR A 191 3.72 -5.10 5.78
N ASN A 192 3.97 -6.38 5.46
CA ASN A 192 4.05 -7.43 6.46
C ASN A 192 5.22 -7.25 7.45
N LEU A 193 6.36 -6.71 7.01
CA LEU A 193 7.43 -6.30 7.94
C LEU A 193 6.95 -5.18 8.88
N GLY A 194 6.21 -4.21 8.33
CA GLY A 194 5.58 -3.15 9.11
C GLY A 194 4.71 -3.70 10.24
N ILE A 195 3.83 -4.65 9.91
CA ILE A 195 2.97 -5.33 10.88
C ILE A 195 3.78 -6.18 11.87
N ALA A 196 4.71 -7.00 11.39
CA ALA A 196 5.54 -7.86 12.24
C ALA A 196 6.30 -7.07 13.31
N TYR A 197 6.95 -5.96 12.94
CA TYR A 197 7.63 -5.09 13.91
C TYR A 197 6.66 -4.32 14.82
N HIS A 198 5.50 -3.92 14.31
CA HIS A 198 4.48 -3.23 15.11
C HIS A 198 3.92 -4.13 16.22
N LEU A 199 3.68 -5.41 15.91
CA LEU A 199 3.11 -6.39 16.83
C LEU A 199 4.17 -7.18 17.62
N GLY A 200 5.41 -7.24 17.15
CA GLY A 200 6.46 -8.09 17.72
C GLY A 200 6.32 -9.56 17.33
N GLU A 201 5.78 -9.84 16.14
CA GLU A 201 5.56 -11.21 15.66
C GLU A 201 6.77 -11.71 14.88
N GLY A 202 7.46 -12.74 15.40
CA GLY A 202 8.69 -13.28 14.81
C GLY A 202 9.91 -12.37 14.92
N VAL A 203 9.76 -11.17 15.48
CA VAL A 203 10.81 -10.18 15.76
C VAL A 203 10.53 -9.46 17.07
N GLN A 204 11.56 -8.83 17.64
CA GLN A 204 11.35 -7.91 18.76
C GLN A 204 10.49 -6.72 18.33
N GLN A 205 9.45 -6.40 19.11
CA GLN A 205 8.57 -5.28 18.84
C GLN A 205 9.34 -3.96 18.74
N ASP A 206 9.11 -3.22 17.66
CA ASP A 206 9.70 -1.92 17.37
C ASP A 206 8.70 -1.12 16.51
N LYS A 207 7.83 -0.34 17.19
CA LYS A 207 6.75 0.39 16.52
C LYS A 207 7.27 1.44 15.52
N ASP A 208 8.40 2.09 15.83
CA ASP A 208 8.99 3.10 14.95
C ASP A 208 9.53 2.47 13.67
N ARG A 209 10.18 1.30 13.79
CA ARG A 209 10.61 0.53 12.63
C ARG A 209 9.43 -0.03 11.84
N GLY A 210 8.37 -0.47 12.51
CA GLY A 210 7.12 -0.86 11.86
C GLY A 210 6.53 0.28 11.02
N LEU A 211 6.40 1.47 11.60
CA LEU A 211 5.95 2.67 10.90
C LEU A 211 6.86 3.06 9.73
N HIS A 212 8.17 2.87 9.85
CA HIS A 212 9.11 3.11 8.76
C HIS A 212 8.84 2.20 7.55
N PHE A 213 8.60 0.91 7.78
CA PHE A 213 8.23 -0.02 6.70
C PHE A 213 6.85 0.29 6.10
N LEU A 214 5.86 0.60 6.93
CA LEU A 214 4.54 1.05 6.45
C LEU A 214 4.63 2.34 5.63
N THR A 215 5.47 3.29 6.03
CA THR A 215 5.72 4.53 5.29
C THR A 215 6.28 4.24 3.89
N LYS A 216 7.27 3.35 3.79
CA LYS A 216 7.84 2.93 2.50
C LYS A 216 6.83 2.23 1.60
N ALA A 217 5.99 1.35 2.15
CA ALA A 217 4.94 0.67 1.41
C ALA A 217 3.86 1.64 0.93
N ALA A 218 3.42 2.56 1.80
CA ALA A 218 2.45 3.59 1.48
C ALA A 218 2.94 4.50 0.34
N MET A 219 4.21 4.92 0.38
CA MET A 219 4.83 5.73 -0.69
C MET A 219 4.92 4.99 -2.04
N GLN A 220 4.84 3.66 -2.03
CA GLN A 220 4.78 2.82 -3.24
C GLN A 220 3.35 2.42 -3.63
N GLY A 221 2.33 3.00 -2.99
CA GLY A 221 0.93 2.79 -3.34
C GLY A 221 0.23 1.67 -2.58
N HIS A 222 0.84 1.09 -1.53
CA HIS A 222 0.16 0.11 -0.69
C HIS A 222 -0.95 0.77 0.13
N PHE A 223 -2.21 0.49 -0.22
CA PHE A 223 -3.36 1.20 0.35
C PHE A 223 -3.52 0.92 1.86
N GLU A 224 -3.40 -0.33 2.32
CA GLU A 224 -3.55 -0.67 3.74
C GLU A 224 -2.46 0.00 4.59
N SER A 225 -1.24 0.08 4.07
CA SER A 225 -0.16 0.79 4.76
C SER A 225 -0.49 2.25 4.91
N ARG A 226 -1.00 2.88 3.84
CA ARG A 226 -1.36 4.30 3.87
C ARG A 226 -2.56 4.56 4.79
N TYR A 227 -3.57 3.68 4.79
CA TYR A 227 -4.69 3.73 5.72
C TYR A 227 -4.22 3.63 7.17
N ASN A 228 -3.33 2.68 7.48
CA ASN A 228 -2.76 2.50 8.81
C ASN A 228 -1.93 3.69 9.28
N LEU A 229 -1.22 4.39 8.39
CA LEU A 229 -0.58 5.67 8.73
C LEU A 229 -1.63 6.73 9.11
N GLY A 230 -2.76 6.77 8.39
CA GLY A 230 -3.88 7.64 8.74
C GLY A 230 -4.42 7.37 10.15
N CYS A 231 -4.68 6.10 10.48
CA CYS A 231 -5.09 5.69 11.82
C CYS A 231 -4.05 6.06 12.88
N ASN A 232 -2.75 5.85 12.59
CA ASN A 232 -1.70 6.21 13.54
C ASN A 232 -1.59 7.73 13.78
N GLU A 233 -1.85 8.55 12.77
CA GLU A 233 -1.94 10.01 12.94
C GLU A 233 -3.18 10.41 13.72
N GLU A 234 -4.32 9.72 13.53
CA GLU A 234 -5.53 9.91 14.32
C GLU A 234 -5.29 9.62 15.80
N GLU A 235 -4.65 8.49 16.12
CA GLU A 235 -4.28 8.11 17.49
C GLU A 235 -3.40 9.17 18.18
N LYS A 236 -2.56 9.86 17.40
CA LYS A 236 -1.71 10.97 17.86
C LYS A 236 -2.45 12.30 17.95
N GLY A 237 -3.70 12.37 17.50
CA GLY A 237 -4.51 13.60 17.43
C GLY A 237 -4.21 14.50 16.22
N ASN A 238 -3.40 14.02 15.26
CA ASN A 238 -3.02 14.77 14.06
C ASN A 238 -4.04 14.55 12.94
N TYR A 239 -5.28 14.98 13.16
CA TYR A 239 -6.40 14.71 12.24
C TYR A 239 -6.19 15.29 10.84
N ASP A 240 -5.48 16.41 10.70
CA ASP A 240 -5.16 16.99 9.39
C ASP A 240 -4.25 16.07 8.55
N ARG A 241 -3.35 15.34 9.21
CA ARG A 241 -2.46 14.35 8.59
C ARG A 241 -3.22 13.05 8.32
N ALA A 242 -4.05 12.61 9.28
CA ALA A 242 -4.90 11.43 9.13
C ALA A 242 -5.81 11.55 7.90
N VAL A 243 -6.53 12.66 7.77
CA VAL A 243 -7.42 12.92 6.62
C VAL A 243 -6.64 12.94 5.30
N ARG A 244 -5.43 13.50 5.26
CA ARG A 244 -4.59 13.47 4.05
C ARG A 244 -4.24 12.04 3.61
N HIS A 245 -3.94 11.14 4.55
CA HIS A 245 -3.72 9.73 4.25
C HIS A 245 -4.97 9.06 3.68
N TRP A 246 -6.11 9.22 4.37
CA TRP A 246 -7.38 8.62 3.95
C TRP A 246 -7.90 9.19 2.62
N MET A 247 -7.64 10.45 2.30
CA MET A 247 -8.03 11.03 1.01
C MET A 247 -7.32 10.34 -0.16
N ILE A 248 -6.08 9.91 0.03
CA ILE A 248 -5.31 9.21 -1.00
C ILE A 248 -5.83 7.79 -1.19
N THR A 249 -6.09 7.06 -0.11
CA THR A 249 -6.65 5.70 -0.17
C THR A 249 -8.10 5.68 -0.64
N ALA A 250 -8.90 6.70 -0.30
CA ALA A 250 -10.22 6.92 -0.87
C ALA A 250 -10.18 7.00 -2.40
N LYS A 251 -9.21 7.74 -2.97
CA LYS A 251 -8.97 7.81 -4.43
C LYS A 251 -8.53 6.48 -5.04
N MET A 252 -8.05 5.53 -4.24
CA MET A 252 -7.75 4.15 -4.68
C MET A 252 -8.97 3.22 -4.59
N GLY A 253 -10.10 3.72 -4.07
CA GLY A 253 -11.32 2.96 -3.88
C GLY A 253 -11.49 2.35 -2.49
N ASP A 254 -10.77 2.84 -1.48
CA ASP A 254 -10.92 2.34 -0.10
C ASP A 254 -12.16 2.94 0.56
N LYS A 255 -13.11 2.07 0.91
CA LYS A 255 -14.37 2.48 1.53
C LYS A 255 -14.18 2.86 2.99
N ASP A 256 -13.26 2.20 3.71
CA ASP A 256 -13.07 2.47 5.14
C ASP A 256 -12.53 3.88 5.35
N SER A 257 -11.61 4.33 4.48
CA SER A 257 -11.16 5.72 4.42
C SER A 257 -12.29 6.75 4.29
N ILE A 258 -13.34 6.45 3.51
CA ILE A 258 -14.50 7.35 3.38
C ILE A 258 -15.27 7.45 4.69
N GLU A 259 -15.47 6.32 5.36
CA GLU A 259 -16.15 6.30 6.66
C GLU A 259 -15.32 7.01 7.73
N GLU A 260 -13.99 6.89 7.72
CA GLU A 260 -13.12 7.65 8.61
C GLU A 260 -13.21 9.17 8.39
N ILE A 261 -13.11 9.61 7.13
CA ILE A 261 -13.21 11.04 6.80
C ILE A 261 -14.60 11.57 7.16
N LYS A 262 -15.66 10.79 6.95
CA LYS A 262 -17.01 11.13 7.36
C LYS A 262 -17.12 11.29 8.88
N ARG A 263 -16.53 10.38 9.65
CA ARG A 263 -16.47 10.49 11.12
C ARG A 263 -15.71 11.74 11.55
N ALA A 264 -14.57 12.02 10.92
CA ALA A 264 -13.79 13.24 11.18
C ALA A 264 -14.60 14.51 10.85
N PHE A 265 -15.34 14.51 9.73
CA PHE A 265 -16.21 15.62 9.33
C PHE A 265 -17.34 15.86 10.35
N MET A 266 -18.01 14.79 10.81
CA MET A 266 -19.06 14.90 11.83
C MET A 266 -18.54 15.45 13.16
N LYS A 267 -17.26 15.23 13.48
CA LYS A 267 -16.59 15.78 14.67
C LYS A 267 -16.03 17.20 14.46
N GLY A 268 -16.15 17.78 13.27
CA GLY A 268 -15.58 19.09 12.92
C GLY A 268 -14.06 19.07 12.71
N LEU A 269 -13.47 17.90 12.52
CA LEU A 269 -12.02 17.67 12.35
C LEU A 269 -11.60 17.56 10.87
N ALA A 270 -12.57 17.36 9.97
CA ALA A 270 -12.40 17.44 8.52
C ALA A 270 -13.38 18.45 7.94
N THR A 271 -13.04 19.04 6.79
CA THR A 271 -13.92 19.99 6.10
C THR A 271 -14.93 19.28 5.20
N LYS A 272 -16.00 20.00 4.84
CA LYS A 272 -16.99 19.51 3.87
C LYS A 272 -16.34 19.22 2.52
N GLU A 273 -15.41 20.07 2.12
CA GLU A 273 -14.67 19.96 0.85
C GLU A 273 -13.81 18.68 0.83
N GLN A 274 -13.11 18.37 1.92
CA GLN A 274 -12.32 17.14 2.05
C GLN A 274 -13.19 15.89 1.94
N TYR A 275 -14.33 15.85 2.64
CA TYR A 275 -15.25 14.73 2.55
C TYR A 275 -15.84 14.57 1.14
N ALA A 276 -16.26 15.67 0.52
CA ALA A 276 -16.80 15.65 -0.84
C ALA A 276 -15.75 15.23 -1.88
N GLU A 277 -14.49 15.65 -1.73
CA GLU A 277 -13.39 15.22 -2.59
C GLU A 277 -13.09 13.73 -2.44
N ALA A 278 -13.01 13.24 -1.20
CA ALA A 278 -12.79 11.82 -0.94
C ALA A 278 -13.90 10.97 -1.56
N LEU A 279 -15.16 11.37 -1.39
CA LEU A 279 -16.30 10.65 -1.95
C LEU A 279 -16.26 10.60 -3.49
N ARG A 280 -15.90 11.70 -4.15
CA ARG A 280 -15.71 11.72 -5.61
C ARG A 280 -14.59 10.78 -6.05
N GLY A 281 -13.42 10.86 -5.41
CA GLY A 281 -12.29 9.99 -5.72
C GLY A 281 -12.64 8.50 -5.56
N TYR A 282 -13.38 8.14 -4.52
CA TYR A 282 -13.87 6.77 -4.34
C TYR A 282 -14.87 6.35 -5.44
N GLN A 283 -15.77 7.25 -5.86
CA GLN A 283 -16.72 6.96 -6.94
C GLN A 283 -16.00 6.76 -8.27
N ASP A 284 -15.02 7.60 -8.60
CA ASP A 284 -14.20 7.47 -9.81
C ASP A 284 -13.45 6.13 -9.81
N ALA A 285 -12.78 5.78 -8.71
CA ALA A 285 -12.13 4.48 -8.57
C ALA A 285 -13.11 3.30 -8.68
N ALA A 286 -14.29 3.41 -8.07
CA ALA A 286 -15.32 2.38 -8.16
C ALA A 286 -15.81 2.17 -9.60
N GLU A 287 -15.90 3.25 -10.40
CA GLU A 287 -16.24 3.18 -11.81
C GLU A 287 -15.15 2.47 -12.62
N GLU A 288 -13.88 2.84 -12.42
CA GLU A 288 -12.72 2.20 -13.07
C GLU A 288 -12.61 0.70 -12.77
N MET A 289 -13.12 0.26 -11.61
CA MET A 289 -13.10 -1.13 -11.19
C MET A 289 -14.31 -1.95 -11.71
N LYS A 290 -15.27 -1.36 -12.43
CA LYS A 290 -16.41 -2.10 -12.99
C LYS A 290 -15.99 -3.02 -14.12
N SER A 291 -16.57 -4.21 -14.15
CA SER A 291 -16.30 -5.20 -15.19
C SER A 291 -17.53 -6.08 -15.39
N HIS A 292 -17.93 -6.24 -16.64
CA HIS A 292 -19.05 -7.09 -17.03
C HIS A 292 -18.88 -8.53 -16.53
N ASP A 293 -17.68 -9.11 -16.68
CA ASP A 293 -17.40 -10.47 -16.21
C ASP A 293 -17.48 -10.59 -14.69
N ARG A 294 -17.06 -9.55 -13.95
CA ARG A 294 -17.17 -9.53 -12.47
C ARG A 294 -18.64 -9.47 -12.04
N GLU A 295 -19.47 -8.68 -12.72
CA GLU A 295 -20.91 -8.63 -12.44
C GLU A 295 -21.60 -9.96 -12.75
N ASN A 296 -21.28 -10.59 -13.88
CA ASN A 296 -21.81 -11.89 -14.25
C ASN A 296 -21.42 -12.97 -13.24
N ALA A 297 -20.14 -13.01 -12.84
CA ALA A 297 -19.65 -13.94 -11.82
C ALA A 297 -20.36 -13.74 -10.48
N LYS A 298 -20.58 -12.48 -10.05
CA LYS A 298 -21.36 -12.17 -8.85
C LYS A 298 -22.79 -12.72 -8.96
N ARG A 299 -23.53 -12.42 -10.03
CA ARG A 299 -24.91 -12.88 -10.23
C ARG A 299 -25.01 -14.40 -10.17
N LEU A 300 -24.12 -15.12 -10.86
CA LEU A 300 -24.13 -16.58 -10.89
C LEU A 300 -23.77 -17.20 -9.53
N ARG A 301 -22.86 -16.59 -8.76
CA ARG A 301 -22.56 -17.01 -7.38
C ARG A 301 -23.79 -16.86 -6.47
N TYR A 302 -24.54 -15.76 -6.60
CA TYR A 302 -25.80 -15.58 -5.88
C TYR A 302 -26.85 -16.63 -6.27
N TYR A 303 -27.01 -16.92 -7.57
CA TYR A 303 -27.93 -17.97 -8.02
C TYR A 303 -27.56 -19.36 -7.49
N LYS A 304 -26.27 -19.74 -7.54
CA LYS A 304 -25.82 -21.03 -6.98
C LYS A 304 -26.04 -21.11 -5.48
N LYS A 305 -25.75 -20.04 -4.73
CA LYS A 305 -26.00 -20.00 -3.29
C LYS A 305 -27.50 -20.14 -2.97
N ALA A 306 -28.35 -19.41 -3.67
CA ALA A 306 -29.81 -19.50 -3.49
C ALA A 306 -30.36 -20.89 -3.84
N MET A 307 -29.81 -21.57 -4.84
CA MET A 307 -30.19 -22.96 -5.16
C MET A 307 -29.79 -23.92 -4.04
N ILE A 308 -28.55 -23.85 -3.53
CA ILE A 308 -28.09 -24.68 -2.40
C ILE A 308 -28.93 -24.42 -1.15
N ASP A 309 -29.22 -23.17 -0.83
CA ASP A 309 -30.06 -22.80 0.32
C ASP A 309 -31.49 -23.34 0.15
N SER A 310 -32.03 -23.32 -1.08
CA SER A 310 -33.36 -23.88 -1.40
C SER A 310 -33.41 -25.41 -1.35
N GLU A 311 -32.34 -26.10 -1.76
CA GLU A 311 -32.23 -27.55 -1.67
C GLU A 311 -32.04 -28.00 -0.22
N SER A 312 -31.28 -27.23 0.56
CA SER A 312 -31.10 -27.44 2.01
C SER A 312 -32.41 -27.26 2.78
N MET A 313 -33.22 -26.25 2.43
CA MET A 313 -34.57 -26.07 2.99
C MET A 313 -35.52 -27.23 2.65
N LYS A 314 -35.51 -27.70 1.40
CA LYS A 314 -36.30 -28.87 0.97
C LYS A 314 -35.84 -30.18 1.60
N SER A 315 -34.58 -30.27 2.04
CA SER A 315 -34.08 -31.39 2.84
C SER A 315 -34.67 -31.34 4.24
N LEU A 316 -34.57 -30.19 4.91
CA LEU A 316 -35.10 -29.98 6.26
C LEU A 316 -36.62 -30.19 6.36
N GLU A 317 -37.40 -29.76 5.35
CA GLU A 317 -38.85 -30.01 5.31
C GLU A 317 -39.21 -31.49 5.14
N ARG A 318 -38.39 -32.26 4.41
CA ARG A 318 -38.56 -33.72 4.28
C ARG A 318 -38.22 -34.45 5.58
N ASP A 319 -37.22 -33.97 6.32
CA ASP A 319 -36.83 -34.53 7.61
C ASP A 319 -37.81 -34.17 8.75
N TYR A 320 -38.58 -33.08 8.61
CA TYR A 320 -39.59 -32.64 9.59
C TYR A 320 -40.98 -33.26 9.36
N LEU A 321 -41.26 -33.79 8.17
CA LEU A 321 -42.57 -34.33 7.76
C LEU A 321 -42.56 -35.86 7.55
N GLY A 322 -41.43 -36.53 7.83
CA GLY A 322 -41.28 -37.98 7.85
C GLY A 322 -41.16 -38.51 9.27
#